data_AF-A0A819SY56-F1
#
_entry.id   AF-A0A819SY56-F1
#
_cell.length_a   1.000
_cell.length_b   1.000
_cell.length_c   1.000
_cell.angle_alpha   90.00
_cell.angle_beta   90.00
_cell.angle_gamma   90.00
#
_symmetry.space_group_name_H-M   'P 1'
#
loop_
_entity.id
_entity.type
_entity.pdbx_description
1 polymer ?
#
loop_
_entity_poly.entity_id
_entity_poly.type
_entity_poly.pdbx_seq_one_letter_code
_entity_poly.pdbx_strand_id
1 'polypeptide(L)'
;MLKWDSLIPTSYKKSSVTALVNRAIRICSKFDLLHDEFQQIRIMANFNVYSFNFVEEIINKKLNKLYKSKEIENQIQQKSDEYKNYKYIQFSYIDVPSYAYAKRLKSIIKQNDPTAHLRVIYQTTNQTQRYFSTKDNLNTSQKSGVIYQTSCFKCNNTYIGETI
;
A
#
# COMPACT_ATOMS: atom_id res chain seq x y z
N MET A 1 7.93 -0.72 6.17
CA MET A 1 8.07 -1.16 4.76
C MET A 1 8.07 -2.69 4.74
N LEU A 2 7.73 -3.33 3.62
CA LEU A 2 7.83 -4.79 3.51
C LEU A 2 9.31 -5.19 3.37
N LYS A 3 9.70 -6.42 3.75
CA LYS A 3 11.07 -6.94 3.52
C LYS A 3 11.21 -7.47 2.09
N TRP A 4 12.39 -7.31 1.49
CA TRP A 4 12.65 -7.78 0.11
C TRP A 4 12.52 -9.29 -0.03
N ASP A 5 12.95 -10.08 0.96
CA ASP A 5 12.91 -11.55 0.88
C ASP A 5 11.56 -12.15 1.29
N SER A 6 10.58 -11.31 1.65
CA SER A 6 9.25 -11.80 2.04
C SER A 6 8.51 -12.43 0.86
N LEU A 7 7.80 -13.54 1.11
CA LEU A 7 7.00 -14.27 0.12
C LEU A 7 5.69 -13.51 -0.17
N ILE A 8 5.82 -12.39 -0.87
CA ILE A 8 4.73 -11.52 -1.31
C ILE A 8 5.02 -11.01 -2.72
N PRO A 9 4.00 -10.56 -3.47
CA PRO A 9 4.20 -9.96 -4.78
C PRO A 9 5.20 -8.80 -4.76
N THR A 10 6.08 -8.75 -5.76
CA THR A 10 7.01 -7.63 -5.98
C THR A 10 6.26 -6.31 -6.19
N SER A 11 5.04 -6.36 -6.71
CA SER A 11 4.17 -5.19 -6.85
C SER A 11 3.83 -4.54 -5.50
N TYR A 12 3.70 -5.31 -4.42
CA TYR A 12 3.40 -4.80 -3.08
C TYR A 12 4.65 -4.17 -2.46
N LYS A 13 5.82 -4.80 -2.66
CA LYS A 13 7.13 -4.25 -2.29
C LYS A 13 7.37 -2.91 -2.99
N LYS A 14 7.11 -2.86 -4.31
CA LYS A 14 7.16 -1.64 -5.11
C LYS A 14 6.18 -0.58 -4.62
N SER A 15 4.95 -0.97 -4.33
CA SER A 15 3.90 -0.07 -3.83
C SER A 15 4.31 0.58 -2.51
N SER A 16 4.93 -0.19 -1.61
CA SER A 16 5.41 0.32 -0.31
C SER A 16 6.41 1.47 -0.48
N VAL A 17 7.43 1.29 -1.31
CA VAL A 17 8.41 2.35 -1.63
C VAL A 17 7.73 3.52 -2.35
N THR A 18 6.88 3.20 -3.34
CA THR A 18 6.15 4.20 -4.13
C THR A 18 5.28 5.09 -3.25
N ALA A 19 4.62 4.54 -2.23
CA ALA A 19 3.78 5.29 -1.31
C ALA A 19 4.61 6.29 -0.47
N LEU A 20 5.79 5.88 0.00
CA LEU A 20 6.69 6.75 0.74
C LEU A 20 7.22 7.88 -0.14
N VAL A 21 7.65 7.57 -1.36
CA VAL A 21 8.11 8.57 -2.33
C VAL A 21 7.01 9.57 -2.65
N ASN A 22 5.78 9.11 -2.94
CA ASN A 22 4.64 10.01 -3.17
C ASN A 22 4.35 10.87 -1.93
N ARG A 23 4.48 10.31 -0.73
CA ARG A 23 4.27 11.04 0.52
C ARG A 23 5.31 12.13 0.70
N ALA A 24 6.59 11.83 0.49
CA ALA A 24 7.68 12.80 0.59
C ALA A 24 7.45 13.97 -0.38
N ILE A 25 7.15 13.67 -1.64
CA ILE A 25 6.82 14.67 -2.67
C ILE A 25 5.66 15.58 -2.24
N ARG A 26 4.61 15.00 -1.61
CA ARG A 26 3.40 15.76 -1.25
C ARG A 26 3.58 16.61 0.01
N ILE A 27 4.40 16.17 0.95
CA ILE A 27 4.55 16.80 2.28
C ILE A 27 5.71 17.80 2.30
N CYS A 28 6.82 17.51 1.62
CA CYS A 28 7.99 18.36 1.67
C CYS A 28 7.76 19.66 0.90
N SER A 29 7.97 20.79 1.57
CA SER A 29 7.79 22.13 1.00
C SER A 29 9.03 22.65 0.27
N LYS A 30 10.22 22.16 0.64
CA LYS A 30 11.51 22.55 0.05
C LYS A 30 12.21 21.34 -0.57
N PHE A 31 13.03 21.61 -1.59
CA PHE A 31 13.79 20.57 -2.27
C PHE A 31 14.83 19.92 -1.35
N ASP A 32 15.48 20.68 -0.47
CA ASP A 32 16.47 20.15 0.47
C ASP A 32 15.83 19.12 1.42
N LEU A 33 14.67 19.46 2.00
CA LEU A 33 13.91 18.54 2.84
C LEU A 33 13.45 17.30 2.06
N LEU A 34 13.06 17.46 0.79
CA LEU A 34 12.69 16.34 -0.07
C LEU A 34 13.89 15.41 -0.33
N HIS A 35 15.08 15.98 -0.52
CA HIS A 35 16.31 15.22 -0.69
C HIS A 35 16.62 14.41 0.57
N ASP A 36 16.54 15.04 1.74
CA ASP A 36 16.77 14.37 3.02
C ASP A 36 15.78 13.23 3.24
N GLU A 37 14.49 13.43 2.95
CA GLU A 37 13.48 12.38 3.00
C GLU A 37 13.76 11.23 2.02
N PHE A 38 14.27 11.51 0.82
CA PHE A 38 14.70 10.45 -0.10
C PHE A 38 15.91 9.69 0.44
N GLN A 39 16.86 10.34 1.11
CA GLN A 39 17.95 9.64 1.79
C GLN A 39 17.42 8.72 2.89
N GLN A 40 16.47 9.18 3.70
CA GLN A 40 15.84 8.35 4.73
C GLN A 40 15.10 7.14 4.11
N ILE A 41 14.40 7.34 3.00
CA ILE A 41 13.73 6.25 2.27
C ILE A 41 14.76 5.23 1.76
N ARG A 42 15.90 5.67 1.21
CA ARG A 42 16.98 4.78 0.74
C ARG A 42 17.56 3.96 1.89
N ILE A 43 17.87 4.62 3.01
CA ILE A 43 18.39 3.96 4.21
C ILE A 43 17.40 2.91 4.71
N MET A 44 16.12 3.28 4.88
CA MET A 44 15.08 2.33 5.29
C MET A 44 14.91 1.18 4.29
N ALA A 45 15.04 1.46 2.98
CA ALA A 45 14.95 0.44 1.95
C ALA A 45 16.12 -0.54 1.98
N ASN A 46 17.34 -0.05 2.17
CA ASN A 46 18.53 -0.86 2.36
C ASN A 46 18.42 -1.76 3.59
N PHE A 47 17.90 -1.24 4.71
CA PHE A 47 17.62 -2.05 5.91
C PHE A 47 16.60 -3.18 5.67
N ASN A 48 15.73 -3.04 4.66
CA ASN A 48 14.79 -4.07 4.24
C ASN A 48 15.29 -4.90 3.04
N VAL A 49 16.59 -4.81 2.72
CA VAL A 49 17.29 -5.59 1.67
C VAL A 49 16.81 -5.25 0.25
N TYR A 50 16.33 -4.03 0.03
CA TYR A 50 15.99 -3.57 -1.32
C TYR A 50 17.26 -3.16 -2.05
N SER A 51 17.37 -3.50 -3.34
CA SER A 51 18.48 -3.00 -4.15
C SER A 51 18.36 -1.49 -4.36
N PHE A 52 19.50 -0.80 -4.32
CA PHE A 52 19.57 0.64 -4.53
C PHE A 52 18.93 1.04 -5.86
N ASN A 53 19.28 0.34 -6.94
CA ASN A 53 18.75 0.59 -8.28
C ASN A 53 17.21 0.51 -8.33
N PHE A 54 16.61 -0.46 -7.63
CA PHE A 54 15.16 -0.60 -7.58
C PHE A 54 14.48 0.62 -6.94
N VAL A 55 15.08 1.18 -5.89
CA VAL A 55 14.55 2.37 -5.20
C VAL A 55 14.74 3.61 -6.08
N GLU A 56 15.93 3.79 -6.65
CA GLU A 56 16.23 4.92 -7.54
C GLU A 56 15.33 4.94 -8.78
N GLU A 57 15.07 3.79 -9.39
CA GLU A 57 14.13 3.70 -10.51
C GLU A 57 12.74 4.22 -10.14
N ILE A 58 12.27 3.93 -8.92
CA ILE A 58 10.96 4.40 -8.44
C ILE A 58 10.99 5.92 -8.22
N ILE A 59 12.02 6.44 -7.56
CA ILE A 59 12.21 7.88 -7.30
C ILE A 59 12.27 8.63 -8.64
N ASN A 60 13.17 8.23 -9.53
CA ASN A 60 13.38 8.86 -10.83
C ASN A 60 12.13 8.80 -11.69
N LYS A 61 11.43 7.66 -11.72
CA LYS A 61 10.15 7.56 -12.44
C LYS A 61 9.11 8.53 -11.91
N LYS A 62 9.08 8.78 -10.59
CA LYS A 62 8.13 9.71 -9.97
C LYS A 62 8.51 11.16 -10.21
N LEU A 63 9.77 11.53 -10.02
CA LEU A 63 10.27 12.86 -10.34
C LEU A 63 10.05 13.19 -11.82
N ASN A 64 10.46 12.30 -12.72
CA ASN A 64 10.25 12.47 -14.16
C ASN A 64 8.76 12.65 -14.50
N LYS A 65 7.86 11.93 -13.80
CA LYS A 65 6.42 12.13 -14.00
C LYS A 65 5.96 13.51 -13.55
N LEU A 66 6.45 14.03 -12.42
CA LEU A 66 6.09 15.38 -11.95
C LEU A 66 6.58 16.48 -12.89
N TYR A 67 7.81 16.35 -13.40
CA TYR A 67 8.36 17.34 -14.32
C TYR A 67 7.69 17.27 -15.70
N LYS A 68 7.38 16.06 -16.20
CA LYS A 68 6.66 15.88 -17.48
C LYS A 68 5.16 16.17 -17.39
N SER A 69 4.52 16.00 -16.23
CA SER A 69 3.06 16.20 -16.12
C SER A 69 2.63 17.64 -16.28
N LYS A 70 3.53 18.61 -16.03
CA LYS A 70 3.28 20.03 -16.34
C LYS A 70 3.04 20.31 -17.83
N GLU A 71 3.43 19.41 -18.73
CA GLU A 71 3.22 19.56 -20.19
C GLU A 71 1.97 18.83 -20.71
N ILE A 72 1.38 17.90 -19.95
CA ILE A 72 0.32 16.98 -20.44
C ILE A 72 -1.04 17.18 -19.75
N GLU A 73 -1.12 18.03 -18.71
CA GLU A 73 -2.37 18.28 -17.97
C GLU A 73 -3.54 18.82 -18.82
N ASN A 74 -3.28 19.27 -20.05
CA ASN A 74 -4.32 19.73 -20.99
C ASN A 74 -4.97 18.63 -21.87
N GLN A 75 -4.59 17.34 -21.76
CA GLN A 75 -5.11 16.28 -22.68
C GLN A 75 -5.91 15.14 -22.01
N ILE A 76 -6.08 15.13 -20.68
CA ILE A 76 -6.68 13.96 -19.97
C ILE A 76 -8.14 14.18 -19.53
N GLN A 77 -8.72 15.36 -19.74
CA GLN A 77 -10.16 15.57 -19.56
C GLN A 77 -10.95 15.04 -20.76
N GLN A 78 -11.01 13.72 -20.95
CA GLN A 78 -12.01 13.00 -21.74
C GLN A 78 -11.69 11.49 -21.77
N LYS A 79 -11.75 10.83 -20.62
CA LYS A 79 -12.16 9.42 -20.59
C LYS A 79 -13.37 9.35 -19.70
N SER A 80 -14.54 9.27 -20.32
CA SER A 80 -15.77 8.92 -19.64
C SER A 80 -15.52 7.63 -18.86
N ASP A 81 -15.77 7.68 -17.56
CA ASP A 81 -15.72 6.53 -16.67
C ASP A 81 -16.86 5.58 -17.03
N GLU A 82 -16.65 4.74 -18.04
CA GLU A 82 -17.47 3.53 -18.19
C GLU A 82 -17.29 2.68 -16.94
N TYR A 83 -18.40 2.41 -16.24
CA TYR A 83 -18.45 1.55 -15.06
C TYR A 83 -18.00 0.12 -15.43
N LYS A 84 -16.69 -0.13 -15.33
CA LYS A 84 -16.12 -1.45 -15.52
C LYS A 84 -16.64 -2.40 -14.45
N ASN A 85 -17.28 -3.51 -14.85
CA ASN A 85 -17.76 -4.58 -13.98
C ASN A 85 -16.56 -5.33 -13.37
N TYR A 86 -15.99 -4.81 -12.29
CA TYR A 86 -14.87 -5.44 -11.60
C TYR A 86 -15.34 -6.58 -10.71
N LYS A 87 -14.74 -7.75 -10.90
CA LYS A 87 -14.88 -8.90 -10.01
C LYS A 87 -13.58 -9.11 -9.25
N TYR A 88 -13.67 -9.49 -7.99
CA TYR A 88 -12.49 -9.66 -7.12
C TYR A 88 -12.39 -11.11 -6.67
N ILE A 89 -11.20 -11.67 -6.74
CA ILE A 89 -10.87 -12.95 -6.13
C ILE A 89 -9.61 -12.81 -5.28
N GLN A 90 -9.59 -13.53 -4.18
CA GLN A 90 -8.52 -13.48 -3.21
C GLN A 90 -7.94 -14.86 -2.99
N PHE A 91 -6.61 -14.99 -3.03
CA PHE A 91 -5.94 -16.23 -2.68
C PHE A 91 -4.49 -16.03 -2.26
N SER A 92 -3.93 -17.07 -1.65
CA SER A 92 -2.58 -17.14 -1.13
C SER A 92 -1.50 -16.95 -2.20
N TYR A 93 -0.50 -16.11 -1.92
CA TYR A 93 0.68 -15.96 -2.75
C TYR A 93 1.69 -17.08 -2.48
N ILE A 94 1.98 -17.85 -3.51
CA ILE A 94 2.97 -18.94 -3.53
C ILE A 94 3.94 -18.70 -4.70
N ASP A 95 4.19 -17.43 -5.03
CA ASP A 95 5.09 -16.99 -6.10
C ASP A 95 4.63 -17.29 -7.54
N VAL A 96 5.51 -17.80 -8.41
CA VAL A 96 5.24 -17.99 -9.85
C VAL A 96 3.92 -18.73 -10.15
N PRO A 97 3.58 -19.84 -9.45
CA PRO A 97 2.29 -20.51 -9.62
C PRO A 97 1.07 -19.60 -9.42
N SER A 98 1.13 -18.64 -8.49
CA SER A 98 0.03 -17.72 -8.22
C SER A 98 -0.27 -16.83 -9.43
N TYR A 99 0.75 -16.38 -10.17
CA TYR A 99 0.55 -15.60 -11.39
C TYR A 99 0.02 -16.46 -12.55
N ALA A 100 0.53 -17.68 -12.69
CA ALA A 100 0.03 -18.61 -13.71
C ALA A 100 -1.45 -18.94 -13.48
N TYR A 101 -1.83 -19.21 -12.23
CA TYR A 101 -3.20 -19.46 -11.83
C TYR A 101 -4.10 -18.24 -12.07
N ALA A 102 -3.67 -17.03 -11.65
CA ALA A 102 -4.36 -15.79 -11.93
C ALA A 102 -4.60 -15.55 -13.43
N LYS A 103 -3.60 -15.86 -14.27
CA LYS A 103 -3.71 -15.73 -15.73
C LYS A 103 -4.74 -16.68 -16.32
N ARG A 104 -4.76 -17.94 -15.86
CA ARG A 104 -5.76 -18.94 -16.28
C ARG A 104 -7.16 -18.53 -15.88
N LEU A 105 -7.36 -18.12 -14.63
CA LEU A 105 -8.65 -17.62 -14.14
C LEU A 105 -9.17 -16.43 -14.95
N LYS A 106 -8.30 -15.45 -15.25
CA LYS A 106 -8.65 -14.31 -16.09
C LYS A 106 -9.08 -14.74 -17.49
N SER A 107 -8.42 -15.75 -18.07
CA SER A 107 -8.78 -16.29 -19.39
C SER A 107 -10.15 -16.95 -19.37
N ILE A 108 -10.43 -17.78 -18.37
CA ILE A 108 -11.71 -18.48 -18.22
C ILE A 108 -12.85 -17.47 -18.02
N ILE A 109 -12.66 -16.48 -17.15
CA ILE A 109 -13.69 -15.46 -16.91
C ILE A 109 -13.93 -14.63 -18.17
N LYS A 110 -12.88 -14.22 -18.89
CA LYS A 110 -13.03 -13.46 -20.13
C LYS A 110 -13.75 -14.25 -21.23
N GLN A 111 -13.60 -15.57 -21.26
CA GLN A 111 -14.31 -16.45 -22.20
C GLN A 111 -15.81 -16.56 -21.89
N ASN A 112 -16.18 -16.57 -20.61
CA ASN A 112 -17.58 -16.75 -20.19
C ASN A 112 -18.33 -15.42 -19.99
N ASP A 113 -17.63 -14.37 -19.58
CA ASP A 113 -18.15 -13.01 -19.40
C ASP A 113 -17.10 -11.99 -19.91
N PRO A 114 -17.20 -11.57 -21.19
CA PRO A 114 -16.28 -10.59 -21.77
C PRO A 114 -16.30 -9.21 -21.10
N THR A 115 -17.38 -8.88 -20.37
CA THR A 115 -17.54 -7.58 -19.70
C THR A 115 -16.90 -7.58 -18.30
N ALA A 116 -16.69 -8.75 -17.70
CA ALA A 116 -16.10 -8.88 -16.39
C ALA A 116 -14.58 -8.63 -16.40
N HIS A 117 -14.15 -7.76 -15.49
CA HIS A 117 -12.74 -7.50 -15.23
C HIS A 117 -12.31 -8.12 -13.91
N LEU A 118 -11.69 -9.31 -13.97
CA LEU A 118 -11.17 -9.97 -12.77
C LEU A 118 -9.90 -9.27 -12.23
N ARG A 119 -9.98 -8.83 -10.98
CA ARG A 119 -8.86 -8.40 -10.15
C ARG A 119 -8.52 -9.48 -9.12
N VAL A 120 -7.26 -9.88 -9.13
CA VAL A 120 -6.72 -10.87 -8.19
C VAL A 120 -6.01 -10.15 -7.07
N ILE A 121 -6.38 -10.46 -5.83
CA ILE A 121 -5.74 -9.98 -4.61
C ILE A 121 -4.92 -11.13 -4.02
N TYR A 122 -3.62 -10.91 -3.90
CA TYR A 122 -2.71 -11.91 -3.34
C TYR A 122 -2.56 -11.66 -1.84
N GLN A 123 -2.82 -12.68 -1.04
CA GLN A 123 -2.63 -12.62 0.41
C GLN A 123 -1.40 -13.41 0.86
N THR A 124 -0.77 -12.94 1.92
CA THR A 124 0.21 -13.74 2.65
C THR A 124 -0.51 -14.68 3.62
N THR A 125 -0.11 -15.95 3.60
CA THR A 125 -0.72 -17.02 4.40
C THR A 125 -0.30 -17.01 5.86
N ASN A 126 0.93 -16.58 6.13
CA ASN A 126 1.63 -16.75 7.41
C ASN A 126 1.96 -15.41 8.05
N GLN A 127 0.96 -14.55 8.24
CA GLN A 127 1.14 -13.33 9.02
C GLN A 127 1.33 -13.68 10.48
N THR A 128 2.31 -13.05 11.15
CA THR A 128 2.56 -13.22 12.59
C THR A 128 1.28 -13.02 13.41
N GLN A 129 0.42 -12.08 13.01
CA GLN A 129 -0.88 -11.82 13.65
C GLN A 129 -1.80 -13.05 13.73
N ARG A 130 -1.71 -13.98 12.77
CA ARG A 130 -2.51 -15.22 12.81
C ARG A 130 -2.07 -16.18 13.90
N TYR A 131 -0.79 -16.16 14.25
CA TYR A 131 -0.21 -17.04 15.26
C TYR A 131 -0.11 -16.36 16.63
N PHE A 132 -0.03 -15.04 16.64
CA PHE A 132 0.11 -14.23 17.85
C PHE A 132 -0.90 -13.08 17.76
N SER A 133 -2.07 -13.25 18.38
CA SER A 133 -2.98 -12.12 18.57
C SER A 133 -2.29 -11.09 19.46
N THR A 134 -2.28 -9.83 19.04
CA THR A 134 -1.61 -8.75 19.80
C THR A 134 -2.32 -8.42 21.11
N LYS A 135 -3.52 -8.97 21.33
CA LYS A 135 -4.32 -8.85 22.54
C LYS A 135 -4.94 -10.20 22.86
N ASP A 136 -5.20 -10.43 24.15
CA ASP A 136 -6.04 -11.53 24.58
C ASP A 136 -7.47 -11.32 24.07
N ASN A 137 -8.09 -12.40 23.59
CA ASN A 137 -9.51 -12.37 23.24
C ASN A 137 -10.33 -12.36 24.53
N LEU A 138 -10.71 -11.16 24.99
CA LEU A 138 -11.59 -10.98 26.13
C LEU A 138 -13.06 -11.19 25.70
N ASN A 139 -13.80 -11.96 26.49
CA ASN A 139 -15.25 -12.04 26.34
C ASN A 139 -15.87 -10.65 26.57
N THR A 140 -17.04 -10.39 25.97
CA THR A 140 -17.73 -9.09 26.10
C THR A 140 -17.95 -8.68 27.56
N SER A 141 -18.16 -9.64 28.46
CA SER A 141 -18.32 -9.40 29.91
C SER A 141 -17.05 -8.97 30.63
N GLN A 142 -15.87 -9.17 30.02
CA GLN A 142 -14.56 -8.85 30.60
C GLN A 142 -13.97 -7.57 30.02
N LYS A 143 -14.68 -6.89 29.13
CA LYS A 143 -14.24 -5.63 28.55
C LYS A 143 -14.65 -4.48 29.46
N SER A 144 -13.75 -3.53 29.70
CA SER A 144 -13.96 -2.47 30.69
C SER A 144 -15.01 -1.43 30.26
N GLY A 145 -15.26 -1.25 28.96
CA GLY A 145 -16.31 -0.35 28.45
C GLY A 145 -16.20 1.11 28.90
N VAL A 146 -15.02 1.56 29.33
CA VAL A 146 -14.84 2.87 29.96
C VAL A 146 -14.62 3.98 28.94
N ILE A 147 -15.32 5.09 29.16
CA ILE A 147 -15.08 6.37 28.48
C ILE A 147 -14.02 7.12 29.27
N TYR A 148 -12.96 7.56 28.61
CA TYR A 148 -11.90 8.33 29.22
C TYR A 148 -11.66 9.64 28.46
N GLN A 149 -11.18 10.63 29.20
CA GLN A 149 -10.82 11.95 28.68
C GLN A 149 -9.34 12.19 28.96
N THR A 150 -8.58 12.61 27.95
CA THR A 150 -7.18 13.05 28.11
C THR A 150 -7.00 14.44 27.52
N SER A 151 -6.36 15.32 28.28
CA SER A 151 -6.10 16.71 27.88
C SER A 151 -4.68 16.83 27.34
N CYS A 152 -4.51 17.46 26.18
CA CYS A 152 -3.20 17.72 25.60
C CYS A 152 -2.47 18.78 26.43
N PHE A 153 -1.32 18.41 26.99
CA PHE A 153 -0.49 19.30 27.80
C PHE A 153 -0.03 20.56 27.04
N LYS A 154 0.07 20.52 25.70
CA LYS A 154 0.63 21.62 24.90
C LYS A 154 -0.40 22.54 24.26
N CYS A 155 -1.67 22.13 24.08
CA CYS A 155 -2.60 22.91 23.27
C CYS A 155 -4.05 22.99 23.78
N ASN A 156 -4.32 22.70 25.06
CA ASN A 156 -5.66 22.81 25.67
C ASN A 156 -6.79 22.03 24.97
N ASN A 157 -6.46 21.20 23.98
CA ASN A 157 -7.39 20.31 23.30
C ASN A 157 -7.62 19.05 24.12
N THR A 158 -8.80 18.47 23.96
CA THR A 158 -9.23 17.29 24.71
C THR A 158 -9.53 16.14 23.76
N TYR A 159 -9.05 14.94 24.08
CA TYR A 159 -9.41 13.70 23.41
C TYR A 159 -10.32 12.89 24.31
N ILE A 160 -11.49 12.52 23.80
CA ILE A 160 -12.43 11.60 24.44
C ILE A 160 -12.36 10.29 23.66
N GLY A 161 -12.12 9.19 24.37
CA GLY A 161 -12.04 7.86 23.80
C GLY A 161 -12.84 6.87 24.62
N GLU A 162 -13.16 5.73 24.02
CA GLU A 162 -13.78 4.59 24.69
C GLU A 162 -12.87 3.36 24.60
N THR A 163 -12.92 2.49 25.61
CA THR A 163 -12.36 1.15 25.50
C THR A 163 -13.45 0.18 25.08
N ILE A 164 -13.23 -0.57 23.98
CA ILE A 164 -14.14 -1.62 23.52
C ILE A 164 -13.99 -2.87 24.37
#